data_AF-A0A969VM45-F1
#
_entry.id   AF-A0A969VM45-F1
#
_cell.length_a   1.000
_cell.length_b   1.000
_cell.length_c   1.000
_cell.angle_alpha   90.00
_cell.angle_beta   90.00
_cell.angle_gamma   90.00
#
_symmetry.space_group_name_H-M   'P 1'
#
loop_
_entity.id
_entity.type
_entity.pdbx_description
1 polymer ?
#
loop_
_entity_poly.entity_id
_entity_poly.type
_entity_poly.pdbx_seq_one_letter_code
_entity_poly.pdbx_strand_id
1 'polypeptide(L)'
;MTDDPRPIRADAGARFLTKDGGLAINWDRLARKLDALPEGAPVVAMVHGWRYAPGILADCPHGSILSLDPVPGDSRTVSWPRHLGLDGQSGLGIALGWPAKCDPWRAHL
;
A
#
# COMPACT_ATOMS: atom_id res chain seq x y z
N MET A 1 -6.22 -19.15 -13.18
CA MET A 1 -5.86 -17.74 -13.43
C MET A 1 -5.15 -17.24 -12.20
N THR A 2 -3.85 -16.96 -12.29
CA THR A 2 -3.08 -16.42 -11.17
C THR A 2 -3.58 -15.00 -10.90
N ASP A 3 -4.04 -14.72 -9.68
CA ASP A 3 -4.53 -13.39 -9.30
C ASP A 3 -3.37 -12.37 -9.42
N ASP A 4 -3.73 -11.10 -9.59
CA ASP A 4 -2.76 -10.01 -9.75
C ASP A 4 -1.70 -10.01 -8.62
N PRO A 5 -0.39 -10.03 -8.94
CA PRO A 5 0.68 -10.12 -7.94
C PRO A 5 0.82 -8.85 -7.11
N ARG A 6 0.25 -7.72 -7.54
CA ARG A 6 0.38 -6.44 -6.82
C ARG A 6 -0.16 -6.54 -5.39
N PRO A 7 0.39 -5.76 -4.45
CA PRO A 7 -0.15 -5.62 -3.10
C PRO A 7 -1.65 -5.28 -3.11
N ILE A 8 -2.34 -5.61 -2.02
CA ILE A 8 -3.69 -5.12 -1.77
C ILE A 8 -3.60 -3.61 -1.49
N ARG A 9 -4.19 -2.78 -2.35
CA ARG A 9 -4.30 -1.34 -2.11
C ARG A 9 -5.30 -1.11 -0.98
N ALA A 10 -4.89 -0.35 0.04
CA ALA A 10 -5.74 0.09 1.13
C ALA A 10 -5.52 1.58 1.38
N ASP A 11 -6.57 2.40 1.34
CA ASP A 11 -6.50 3.85 1.53
C ASP A 11 -7.29 4.25 2.78
N ALA A 12 -6.60 4.79 3.79
CA ALA A 12 -7.21 5.39 4.97
C ALA A 12 -7.53 6.88 4.71
N GLY A 13 -8.79 7.25 4.89
CA GLY A 13 -9.28 8.62 4.70
C GLY A 13 -9.50 9.38 6.01
N ALA A 14 -9.51 10.71 5.94
CA ALA A 14 -9.74 11.60 7.09
C ALA A 14 -11.19 11.55 7.67
N ARG A 15 -12.10 10.81 7.04
CA ARG A 15 -13.47 10.60 7.55
C ARG A 15 -13.59 9.20 8.13
N PHE A 16 -13.17 9.05 9.39
CA PHE A 16 -13.49 7.93 10.28
C PHE A 16 -15.00 7.79 10.61
N LEU A 17 -15.89 8.29 9.75
CA LEU A 17 -17.34 8.38 9.97
C LEU A 17 -18.16 7.52 8.98
N THR A 18 -17.53 6.77 8.08
CA THR A 18 -18.26 5.77 7.29
C THR A 18 -18.39 4.46 8.08
N LYS A 19 -19.46 3.71 7.81
CA LYS A 19 -19.79 2.43 8.46
C LYS A 19 -18.66 1.38 8.39
N ASP A 20 -17.70 1.58 7.49
CA ASP A 20 -16.55 0.70 7.21
C ASP A 20 -15.24 1.17 7.88
N GLY A 21 -15.30 2.12 8.83
CA GLY A 21 -14.15 2.50 9.64
C GLY A 21 -13.09 3.37 8.95
N GLY A 22 -13.39 3.93 7.77
CA GLY A 22 -12.51 4.88 7.08
C GLY A 22 -11.39 4.27 6.23
N LEU A 23 -11.41 2.95 5.99
CA LEU A 23 -10.45 2.23 5.16
C LEU A 23 -11.09 1.75 3.85
N ALA A 24 -10.65 2.29 2.71
CA ALA A 24 -11.05 1.82 1.39
C ALA A 24 -10.14 0.66 0.94
N ILE A 25 -10.70 -0.54 0.83
CA ILE A 25 -9.99 -1.76 0.45
C ILE A 25 -10.93 -2.71 -0.32
N ASN A 26 -10.38 -3.47 -1.27
CA ASN A 26 -11.13 -4.52 -1.97
C ASN A 26 -11.09 -5.81 -1.16
N TRP A 27 -12.13 -6.06 -0.37
CA TRP A 27 -12.24 -7.21 0.53
C TRP A 27 -12.31 -8.55 -0.22
N ASP A 28 -13.03 -8.63 -1.34
CA ASP A 28 -13.13 -9.87 -2.12
C ASP A 28 -11.78 -10.28 -2.70
N ARG A 29 -10.99 -9.31 -3.17
CA ARG A 29 -9.63 -9.57 -3.63
C ARG A 29 -8.72 -9.98 -2.48
N LEU A 30 -8.82 -9.32 -1.33
CA LEU A 30 -8.05 -9.70 -0.14
C LEU A 30 -8.35 -11.15 0.26
N ALA A 31 -9.63 -11.52 0.39
CA ALA A 31 -10.06 -12.87 0.73
C ALA A 31 -9.51 -13.91 -0.24
N ARG A 32 -9.67 -13.69 -1.57
CA ARG A 32 -9.13 -14.60 -2.59
C ARG A 32 -7.61 -14.75 -2.51
N LYS A 33 -6.86 -13.69 -2.21
CA LYS A 33 -5.40 -13.78 -2.06
C LYS A 33 -5.01 -14.50 -0.77
N LEU A 34 -5.73 -14.29 0.33
CA LEU A 34 -5.49 -15.01 1.59
C LEU A 34 -5.74 -16.51 1.44
N ASP A 35 -6.82 -16.91 0.76
CA ASP A 35 -7.15 -18.31 0.50
C ASP A 35 -6.11 -19.02 -0.39
N ALA A 36 -5.41 -18.27 -1.24
CA ALA A 36 -4.42 -18.80 -2.16
C ALA A 36 -3.00 -18.87 -1.56
N LEU A 37 -2.76 -18.26 -0.40
CA LEU A 37 -1.43 -18.26 0.23
C LEU A 37 -1.13 -19.63 0.86
N PRO A 38 0.15 -20.07 0.81
CA PRO A 38 0.61 -21.18 1.63
C PRO A 38 0.37 -20.90 3.12
N GLU A 39 0.07 -21.95 3.88
CA GLU A 39 -0.01 -21.85 5.33
C GLU A 39 1.29 -21.29 5.92
N GLY A 40 1.17 -20.30 6.80
CA GLY A 40 2.32 -19.62 7.41
C GLY A 40 2.97 -18.54 6.55
N ALA A 41 2.50 -18.29 5.32
CA ALA A 41 2.99 -17.17 4.51
C ALA A 41 2.65 -15.82 5.19
N PRO A 42 3.59 -14.86 5.22
CA PRO A 42 3.39 -13.59 5.91
C PRO A 42 2.40 -12.68 5.16
N VAL A 43 1.56 -11.99 5.94
CA VAL A 43 0.74 -10.87 5.47
C VAL A 43 1.28 -9.60 6.11
N VAL A 44 1.82 -8.69 5.30
CA VAL A 44 2.55 -7.51 5.78
C VAL A 44 1.81 -6.23 5.38
N ALA A 45 1.40 -5.46 6.38
CA ALA A 45 0.90 -4.11 6.18
C ALA A 45 2.07 -3.13 6.06
N MET A 46 2.26 -2.54 4.89
CA MET A 46 3.30 -1.56 4.61
C MET A 46 2.73 -0.15 4.77
N VAL A 47 3.42 0.66 5.57
CA VAL A 47 2.95 1.96 6.07
C VAL A 47 3.99 3.02 5.71
N HIS A 48 3.64 4.00 4.88
CA HIS A 48 4.59 4.97 4.32
C HIS A 48 4.94 6.15 5.24
N GLY A 49 5.96 6.93 4.91
CA GLY A 49 6.34 8.13 5.67
C GLY A 49 5.55 9.41 5.30
N TRP A 50 5.93 10.51 5.94
CA TRP A 50 5.30 11.85 5.84
C TRP A 50 5.21 12.45 4.43
N ARG A 51 6.05 12.03 3.47
CA ARG A 51 6.11 12.67 2.14
C ARG A 51 4.90 12.33 1.25
N TYR A 52 4.25 11.21 1.50
CA TYR A 52 3.32 10.61 0.54
C TYR A 52 1.86 10.95 0.83
N ALA A 53 1.06 11.02 -0.24
CA ALA A 53 -0.39 11.15 -0.19
C ALA A 53 -1.02 10.36 -1.35
N PRO A 54 -1.96 9.43 -1.07
CA PRO A 54 -2.67 8.69 -2.11
C PRO A 54 -3.33 9.61 -3.16
N GLY A 55 -3.16 9.27 -4.43
CA GLY A 55 -3.75 10.01 -5.56
C GLY A 55 -2.95 11.21 -6.06
N ILE A 56 -1.91 11.66 -5.35
CA ILE A 56 -1.02 12.74 -5.81
C ILE A 56 0.08 12.14 -6.68
N LEU A 57 0.05 12.31 -8.00
CA LEU A 57 0.91 11.60 -8.96
C LEU A 57 2.35 11.34 -8.49
N ALA A 58 3.15 12.38 -8.26
CA ALA A 58 4.57 12.25 -7.88
C ALA A 58 4.80 11.79 -6.44
N ASP A 59 3.79 11.89 -5.57
CA ASP A 59 3.88 11.56 -4.14
C ASP A 59 2.90 10.44 -3.74
N CYS A 60 2.38 9.70 -4.71
CA CYS A 60 1.45 8.60 -4.48
C CYS A 60 2.27 7.39 -4.04
N PRO A 61 2.05 6.86 -2.81
CA PRO A 61 2.86 5.75 -2.31
C PRO A 61 2.60 4.46 -3.12
N HIS A 62 1.38 4.29 -3.65
CA HIS A 62 0.99 3.13 -4.47
C HIS A 62 1.61 3.09 -5.85
N GLY A 63 2.10 4.23 -6.37
CA GLY A 63 2.86 4.30 -7.62
C GLY A 63 4.37 4.24 -7.43
N SER A 64 4.83 4.22 -6.17
CA SER A 64 6.24 4.33 -5.78
C SER A 64 6.62 3.23 -4.78
N ILE A 65 6.96 3.58 -3.54
CA ILE A 65 7.54 2.66 -2.55
C ILE A 65 6.63 1.46 -2.20
N LEU A 66 5.31 1.60 -2.30
CA LEU A 66 4.35 0.53 -2.04
C LEU A 66 3.92 -0.24 -3.30
N SER A 67 4.49 0.09 -4.47
CA SER A 67 4.23 -0.63 -5.72
C SER A 67 5.19 -1.81 -5.87
N LEU A 68 4.70 -2.95 -6.36
CA LEU A 68 5.55 -4.07 -6.81
C LEU A 68 6.34 -3.72 -8.07
N ASP A 69 5.78 -2.85 -8.91
CA ASP A 69 6.39 -2.33 -10.11
C ASP A 69 6.20 -0.81 -10.19
N PRO A 70 7.05 -0.01 -9.50
CA PRO A 70 6.97 1.43 -9.54
C PRO A 70 7.37 1.96 -10.93
N VAL A 71 6.78 3.08 -11.33
CA VAL A 71 7.13 3.73 -12.60
C VAL A 71 8.61 4.13 -12.57
N PRO A 72 9.40 3.82 -13.62
CA PRO A 72 10.78 4.29 -13.73
C PRO A 72 10.79 5.82 -13.79
N GLY A 73 11.31 6.48 -12.75
CA GLY A 73 11.32 7.95 -12.67
C GLY A 73 12.19 8.50 -11.55
N ASP A 74 12.38 7.72 -10.48
CA ASP A 74 13.32 8.05 -9.40
C ASP A 74 14.11 6.78 -9.04
N SER A 75 15.41 6.76 -9.40
CA SER A 75 16.31 5.64 -9.15
C SER A 75 16.50 5.32 -7.66
N ARG A 76 16.06 6.21 -6.76
CA ARG A 76 16.10 6.02 -5.31
C ARG A 76 14.83 5.38 -4.74
N THR A 77 13.77 5.24 -5.52
CA THR A 77 12.53 4.60 -5.06
C THR A 77 12.70 3.08 -5.01
N VAL A 78 12.91 2.55 -3.80
CA VAL A 78 12.93 1.10 -3.56
C VAL A 78 11.50 0.59 -3.44
N SER A 79 11.13 -0.37 -4.31
CA SER A 79 9.89 -1.14 -4.15
C SER A 79 9.99 -2.02 -2.90
N TRP A 80 9.31 -1.63 -1.84
CA TRP A 80 9.22 -2.43 -0.61
C TRP A 80 8.62 -3.81 -0.85
N PRO A 81 7.47 -3.97 -1.54
CA PRO A 81 6.92 -5.30 -1.75
C PRO A 81 7.87 -6.21 -2.53
N ARG A 82 8.61 -5.68 -3.51
CA ARG A 82 9.62 -6.48 -4.23
C ARG A 82 10.78 -6.87 -3.31
N HIS A 83 11.28 -5.94 -2.51
CA HIS A 83 12.43 -6.18 -1.63
C HIS A 83 12.10 -7.13 -0.46
N LEU A 84 10.82 -7.19 -0.07
CA LEU A 84 10.31 -8.07 0.99
C LEU A 84 9.73 -9.39 0.46
N GLY A 85 9.72 -9.64 -0.85
CA GLY A 85 9.14 -10.86 -1.45
C GLY A 85 7.61 -10.94 -1.39
N LEU A 86 6.91 -9.80 -1.37
CA LEU A 86 5.46 -9.70 -1.22
C LEU A 86 4.73 -9.69 -2.58
N ASP A 87 4.95 -10.73 -3.37
CA ASP A 87 4.40 -10.92 -4.72
C ASP A 87 3.02 -11.61 -4.75
N GLY A 88 2.49 -11.96 -3.59
CA GLY A 88 1.25 -12.71 -3.45
C GLY A 88 1.37 -14.21 -3.73
N GLN A 89 2.59 -14.76 -3.83
CA GLN A 89 2.84 -16.20 -3.90
C GLN A 89 3.48 -16.72 -2.61
N SER A 90 4.54 -16.05 -2.14
CA SER A 90 5.27 -16.44 -0.92
C SER A 90 4.95 -15.54 0.28
N GLY A 91 4.35 -14.38 0.03
CA GLY A 91 3.88 -13.44 1.04
C GLY A 91 2.98 -12.38 0.42
N LEU A 92 2.11 -11.76 1.22
CA LEU A 92 1.13 -10.80 0.77
C LEU A 92 1.39 -9.41 1.34
N GLY A 93 1.57 -8.44 0.46
CA GLY A 93 1.64 -7.03 0.84
C GLY A 93 0.27 -6.39 0.89
N ILE A 94 0.00 -5.60 1.93
CA ILE A 94 -1.08 -4.62 2.00
C ILE A 94 -0.43 -3.24 1.95
N ALA A 95 -0.70 -2.48 0.89
CA ALA A 95 -0.15 -1.15 0.66
C ALA A 95 -1.08 -0.10 1.29
N LEU A 96 -0.83 0.23 2.56
CA LEU A 96 -1.63 1.20 3.30
C LEU A 96 -1.18 2.64 2.99
N GLY A 97 -2.09 3.42 2.42
CA GLY A 97 -1.91 4.83 2.15
C GLY A 97 -2.82 5.71 3.00
N TRP A 98 -2.31 6.86 3.46
CA TRP A 98 -3.12 7.91 4.09
C TRP A 98 -2.55 9.29 3.69
N PRO A 99 -3.32 10.39 3.82
CA PRO A 99 -2.82 11.72 3.50
C PRO A 99 -1.81 12.20 4.56
N ALA A 100 -0.60 11.64 4.53
CA ALA A 100 0.48 11.98 5.46
C ALA A 100 1.18 13.28 5.08
N LYS A 101 1.09 13.66 3.79
CA LYS A 101 1.73 14.86 3.25
C LYS A 101 1.26 16.11 3.98
N CYS A 102 2.10 16.57 4.89
CA CYS A 102 2.04 17.87 5.51
C CYS A 102 3.29 18.68 5.11
N ASP A 103 3.17 20.00 5.17
CA ASP A 103 4.35 20.86 5.15
C ASP A 103 5.07 20.68 6.50
N PRO A 104 6.32 20.16 6.53
CA PRO A 104 7.03 19.95 7.79
C PRO A 104 7.22 21.26 8.57
N TRP A 105 7.14 22.42 7.89
CA TRP A 105 7.22 23.74 8.51
C TRP A 105 5.92 24.21 9.17
N ARG A 106 4.80 23.49 8.98
CA ARG A 106 3.51 23.77 9.64
C ARG A 106 3.30 23.04 10.98
N ALA A 107 4.25 22.21 11.41
CA ALA A 107 4.13 21.47 12.68
C ALA A 107 4.29 22.34 13.95
N HIS A 108 4.51 23.65 13.81
CA HIS A 108 4.75 24.59 14.92
C HIS A 108 3.70 25.71 15.04
N LEU A 109 2.53 25.57 14.41
CA LEU A 109 1.43 26.54 14.52
C LEU A 109 0.27 25.98 15.35
#